data_AF-Q9RHS3-F1
#
_entry.id   AF-Q9RHS3-F1
#
_cell.length_a   1.000
_cell.length_b   1.000
_cell.length_c   1.000
_cell.angle_alpha   90.00
_cell.angle_beta   90.00
_cell.angle_gamma   90.00
#
_symmetry.space_group_name_H-M   'P 1'
#
loop_
_entity.id
_entity.type
_entity.pdbx_description
1 polymer ?
#
loop_
_entity_poly.entity_id
_entity_poly.type
_entity_poly.pdbx_seq_one_letter_code
_entity_poly.pdbx_strand_id
1 'polypeptide(L)'
;VLAGKEAVFATKVNEVKAKEVPALDDELAKDIDEEVETLDELKAKFRKELEDAKAEAYNDAVETAAIETAVANAEIKEIPEEMFHEEVHRAMNDFLGGMQQQGISPEMYFQITGTTEEQLHEQYQEDAGKRVRTNLVIEAIAKAENFETTDEEVKAEIADLAAQYNMPVEQVEKLLPVDMLQHDIAMKKAVEAITDSVKVK
;
A
#
# COMPACT_ATOMS: atom_id res chain seq x y z
N VAL A 1 -26.27 -13.44 -19.16
CA VAL A 1 -26.00 -13.31 -20.61
C VAL A 1 -27.07 -12.42 -21.26
N LEU A 2 -26.82 -11.11 -21.34
CA LEU A 2 -27.66 -10.12 -22.06
C LEU A 2 -26.89 -9.48 -23.24
N ALA A 3 -25.68 -9.95 -23.53
CA ALA A 3 -24.89 -9.49 -24.66
C ALA A 3 -25.62 -9.82 -25.98
N GLY A 4 -25.96 -8.80 -26.76
CA GLY A 4 -26.48 -8.92 -28.12
C GLY A 4 -28.00 -9.10 -28.28
N LYS A 5 -28.81 -8.91 -27.21
CA LYS A 5 -30.28 -8.96 -27.32
C LYS A 5 -30.89 -7.57 -27.19
N GLU A 6 -31.88 -7.27 -28.03
CA GLU A 6 -32.64 -6.04 -27.94
C GLU A 6 -33.44 -6.00 -26.62
N ALA A 7 -33.29 -4.91 -25.86
CA ALA A 7 -33.98 -4.69 -24.60
C ALA A 7 -34.86 -3.45 -24.70
N VAL A 8 -36.13 -3.58 -24.30
CA VAL A 8 -37.07 -2.46 -24.23
C VAL A 8 -37.20 -2.01 -22.78
N PHE A 9 -36.70 -0.80 -22.49
CA PHE A 9 -36.82 -0.18 -21.17
C PHE A 9 -38.09 0.70 -21.13
N ALA A 10 -39.14 0.19 -20.49
CA ALA A 10 -40.33 0.98 -20.19
C ALA A 10 -40.09 1.84 -18.94
N THR A 11 -39.45 3.00 -19.14
CA THR A 11 -39.04 3.89 -18.04
C THR A 11 -40.11 4.95 -17.78
N LYS A 12 -40.60 5.03 -16.53
CA LYS A 12 -41.50 6.11 -16.07
C LYS A 12 -40.67 7.19 -15.38
N VAL A 13 -40.64 8.39 -15.95
CA VAL A 13 -39.98 9.55 -15.32
C VAL A 13 -40.87 10.03 -14.18
N ASN A 14 -40.38 9.93 -12.95
CA ASN A 14 -41.11 10.38 -11.76
C ASN A 14 -40.84 11.86 -11.46
N GLU A 15 -39.61 12.33 -11.68
CA GLU A 15 -39.21 13.69 -11.37
C GLU A 15 -38.01 14.09 -12.24
N VAL A 16 -37.95 15.37 -12.62
CA VAL A 16 -36.80 15.96 -13.31
C VAL A 16 -36.28 17.09 -12.43
N LYS A 17 -35.09 16.89 -11.85
CA LYS A 17 -34.41 17.91 -11.04
C LYS A 17 -33.24 18.50 -11.82
N ALA A 18 -33.02 19.80 -11.66
CA ALA A 18 -31.80 20.45 -12.10
C ALA A 18 -30.79 20.48 -10.95
N LYS A 19 -29.50 20.31 -11.25
CA LYS A 19 -28.42 20.57 -10.28
C LYS A 19 -28.23 22.08 -10.20
N GLU A 20 -28.48 22.66 -9.02
CA GLU A 20 -28.08 24.02 -8.71
C GLU A 20 -26.69 23.97 -8.08
N VAL A 21 -25.73 24.67 -8.69
CA VAL A 21 -24.36 24.73 -8.16
C VAL A 21 -24.33 25.90 -7.17
N PRO A 22 -24.05 25.65 -5.88
CA PRO A 22 -23.98 26.70 -4.88
C PRO A 22 -22.84 27.69 -5.21
N ALA A 23 -22.97 28.91 -4.70
CA ALA A 23 -21.91 29.91 -4.80
C ALA A 23 -20.68 29.43 -4.02
N LEU A 24 -19.49 29.71 -4.56
CA LEU A 24 -18.24 29.40 -3.88
C LEU A 24 -17.95 30.51 -2.86
N ASP A 25 -18.52 30.39 -1.66
CA ASP A 25 -18.43 31.35 -0.56
C ASP A 25 -18.20 30.65 0.80
N ASP A 26 -18.17 31.44 1.88
CA ASP A 26 -17.89 30.96 3.24
C ASP A 26 -19.00 30.05 3.79
N GLU A 27 -20.24 30.17 3.30
CA GLU A 27 -21.33 29.29 3.71
C GLU A 27 -21.17 27.91 3.07
N LEU A 28 -20.80 27.86 1.78
CA LEU A 28 -20.41 26.58 1.17
C LEU A 28 -19.19 25.96 1.85
N ALA A 29 -18.25 26.77 2.34
CA ALA A 29 -17.08 26.26 3.04
C ALA A 29 -17.45 25.48 4.31
N LYS A 30 -18.35 26.05 5.12
CA LYS A 30 -18.89 25.42 6.34
C LYS A 30 -19.76 24.19 6.04
N ASP A 31 -20.48 24.20 4.91
CA ASP A 31 -21.27 23.04 4.47
C ASP A 31 -20.40 21.84 4.06
N ILE A 32 -19.18 22.11 3.55
CA ILE A 32 -18.23 21.07 3.14
C ILE A 32 -17.45 20.54 4.35
N ASP A 33 -17.05 21.42 5.26
CA ASP A 33 -16.20 21.09 6.39
C ASP A 33 -16.55 21.96 7.60
N GLU A 34 -17.03 21.31 8.67
CA GLU A 34 -17.47 21.98 9.90
C GLU A 34 -16.30 22.64 10.67
N GLU A 35 -15.05 22.32 10.33
CA GLU A 35 -13.85 22.85 10.99
C GLU A 35 -13.33 24.16 10.38
N VAL A 36 -13.90 24.63 9.26
CA VAL A 36 -13.46 25.86 8.56
C VAL A 36 -14.56 26.92 8.58
N GLU A 37 -14.18 28.17 8.82
CA GLU A 37 -15.12 29.30 8.89
C GLU A 37 -15.20 30.07 7.57
N THR A 38 -14.18 29.96 6.72
CA THR A 38 -14.07 30.71 5.46
C THR A 38 -13.66 29.84 4.27
N LEU A 39 -13.99 30.31 3.07
CA LEU A 39 -13.57 29.68 1.83
C LEU A 39 -12.04 29.65 1.68
N ASP A 40 -11.33 30.66 2.20
CA ASP A 40 -9.88 30.72 2.12
C ASP A 40 -9.21 29.68 3.03
N GLU A 41 -9.79 29.40 4.21
CA GLU A 41 -9.35 28.30 5.08
C GLU A 41 -9.58 26.95 4.43
N LEU A 42 -10.75 26.72 3.82
CA LEU A 42 -11.03 25.49 3.08
C LEU A 42 -10.03 25.28 1.94
N LYS A 43 -9.73 26.34 1.17
CA LYS A 43 -8.72 26.29 0.11
C LYS A 43 -7.32 26.02 0.66
N ALA A 44 -6.97 26.56 1.82
CA ALA A 44 -5.68 26.31 2.45
C ALA A 44 -5.56 24.86 2.92
N LYS A 45 -6.63 24.30 3.52
CA LYS A 45 -6.70 22.89 3.92
C LYS A 45 -6.53 21.97 2.71
N PHE A 46 -7.31 22.15 1.66
CA PHE A 46 -7.15 21.35 0.43
C PHE A 46 -5.81 21.53 -0.24
N ARG A 47 -5.24 22.74 -0.23
CA ARG A 47 -3.88 22.95 -0.75
C ARG A 47 -2.88 22.11 0.03
N LYS A 48 -2.95 22.11 1.36
CA LYS A 48 -2.07 21.31 2.20
C LYS A 48 -2.25 19.82 1.94
N GLU A 49 -3.48 19.33 1.89
CA GLU A 49 -3.76 17.92 1.57
C GLU A 49 -3.20 17.51 0.21
N LEU A 50 -3.32 18.37 -0.80
CA LEU A 50 -2.73 18.13 -2.12
C LEU A 50 -1.21 18.19 -2.11
N GLU A 51 -0.61 19.09 -1.34
CA GLU A 51 0.85 19.19 -1.17
C GLU A 51 1.39 17.94 -0.47
N ASP A 52 0.77 17.52 0.62
CA ASP A 52 1.13 16.31 1.38
C ASP A 52 1.00 15.06 0.49
N ALA A 53 -0.13 14.90 -0.21
CA ALA A 53 -0.33 13.79 -1.14
C ALA A 53 0.65 13.79 -2.31
N LYS A 54 1.09 14.98 -2.78
CA LYS A 54 2.11 15.09 -3.84
C LYS A 54 3.52 14.80 -3.32
N ALA A 55 3.82 15.18 -2.09
CA ALA A 55 5.09 14.87 -1.44
C ALA A 55 5.23 13.36 -1.21
N GLU A 56 4.18 12.71 -0.69
CA GLU A 56 4.12 11.26 -0.53
C GLU A 56 4.30 10.55 -1.87
N ALA A 57 3.49 10.90 -2.88
CA ALA A 57 3.60 10.29 -4.22
C ALA A 57 4.98 10.51 -4.87
N TYR A 58 5.66 11.63 -4.57
CA TYR A 58 7.02 11.88 -5.03
C TYR A 58 8.01 10.95 -4.32
N ASN A 59 7.93 10.83 -2.99
CA ASN A 59 8.80 9.96 -2.21
C ASN A 59 8.66 8.50 -2.65
N ASP A 60 7.43 8.01 -2.82
CA ASP A 60 7.15 6.65 -3.29
C ASP A 60 7.73 6.39 -4.68
N ALA A 61 7.60 7.37 -5.59
CA ALA A 61 8.13 7.25 -6.94
C ALA A 61 9.66 7.23 -6.95
N VAL A 62 10.30 8.05 -6.10
CA VAL A 62 11.76 8.07 -5.96
C VAL A 62 12.25 6.75 -5.36
N GLU A 63 11.63 6.27 -4.27
CA GLU A 63 11.97 5.00 -3.63
C GLU A 63 11.81 3.83 -4.60
N THR A 64 10.68 3.75 -5.29
CA THR A 64 10.42 2.70 -6.30
C THR A 64 11.50 2.71 -7.38
N ALA A 65 11.81 3.88 -7.95
CA ALA A 65 12.82 4.01 -8.98
C ALA A 65 14.23 3.66 -8.46
N ALA A 66 14.54 4.01 -7.21
CA ALA A 66 15.80 3.72 -6.56
C ALA A 66 15.99 2.20 -6.38
N ILE A 67 14.98 1.53 -5.83
CA ILE A 67 14.97 0.07 -5.65
C ILE A 67 15.07 -0.64 -6.99
N GLU A 68 14.27 -0.24 -7.99
CA GLU A 68 14.33 -0.84 -9.32
C GLU A 68 15.73 -0.69 -9.95
N THR A 69 16.36 0.47 -9.78
CA THR A 69 17.72 0.71 -10.25
C THR A 69 18.74 -0.15 -9.50
N ALA A 70 18.61 -0.30 -8.18
CA ALA A 70 19.47 -1.17 -7.39
C ALA A 70 19.36 -2.63 -7.84
N VAL A 71 18.13 -3.12 -8.05
CA VAL A 71 17.87 -4.48 -8.53
C VAL A 71 18.41 -4.70 -9.94
N ALA A 72 18.25 -3.73 -10.85
CA ALA A 72 18.78 -3.83 -12.20
C ALA A 72 20.32 -3.87 -12.26
N ASN A 73 21.00 -3.23 -11.30
CA ASN A 73 22.46 -3.22 -11.20
C ASN A 73 23.03 -4.40 -10.40
N ALA A 74 22.19 -5.14 -9.68
CA ALA A 74 22.63 -6.26 -8.85
C ALA A 74 22.89 -7.53 -9.67
N GLU A 75 23.99 -8.22 -9.37
CA GLU A 75 24.24 -9.55 -9.89
C GLU A 75 23.55 -10.59 -9.00
N ILE A 76 22.38 -11.05 -9.43
CA ILE A 76 21.61 -12.09 -8.73
C ILE A 76 21.90 -13.44 -9.38
N LYS A 77 22.46 -14.36 -8.58
CA LYS A 77 22.69 -15.76 -9.00
C LYS A 77 21.37 -16.49 -9.24
N GLU A 78 21.45 -17.76 -9.57
CA GLU A 78 20.28 -18.63 -9.71
C GLU A 78 19.46 -18.61 -8.41
N ILE A 79 18.19 -18.20 -8.54
CA ILE A 79 17.23 -18.14 -7.44
C ILE A 79 16.50 -19.48 -7.41
N PRO A 80 16.45 -20.18 -6.26
CA PRO A 80 15.69 -21.42 -6.14
C PRO A 80 14.21 -21.23 -6.48
N GLU A 81 13.61 -22.18 -7.22
CA GLU A 81 12.17 -22.15 -7.57
C GLU A 81 11.27 -22.00 -6.35
N GLU A 82 11.65 -22.64 -5.23
CA GLU A 82 10.92 -22.61 -3.96
C GLU A 82 10.70 -21.17 -3.45
N MET A 83 11.66 -20.26 -3.65
CA MET A 83 11.51 -18.86 -3.24
C MET A 83 10.42 -18.13 -4.03
N PHE A 84 10.22 -18.47 -5.31
CA PHE A 84 9.13 -17.89 -6.10
C PHE A 84 7.79 -18.46 -5.67
N HIS A 85 7.70 -19.76 -5.40
CA HIS A 85 6.49 -20.38 -4.89
C HIS A 85 6.09 -19.79 -3.54
N GLU A 86 7.04 -19.64 -2.60
CA GLU A 86 6.78 -19.02 -1.30
C GLU A 86 6.27 -17.58 -1.43
N GLU A 87 6.85 -16.78 -2.34
CA GLU A 87 6.41 -15.40 -2.58
C GLU A 87 5.00 -15.35 -3.17
N VAL A 88 4.68 -16.22 -4.14
CA VAL A 88 3.32 -16.32 -4.70
C VAL A 88 2.32 -16.69 -3.62
N HIS A 89 2.61 -17.71 -2.81
CA HIS A 89 1.74 -18.12 -1.72
C HIS A 89 1.56 -17.01 -0.68
N ARG A 90 2.63 -16.30 -0.33
CA ARG A 90 2.56 -15.16 0.59
C ARG A 90 1.68 -14.05 0.03
N ALA A 91 1.91 -13.63 -1.21
CA ALA A 91 1.15 -12.56 -1.85
C ALA A 91 -0.34 -12.90 -1.98
N MET A 92 -0.67 -14.16 -2.31
CA MET A 92 -2.05 -14.65 -2.33
C MET A 92 -2.69 -14.62 -0.95
N ASN A 93 -1.98 -15.09 0.09
CA ASN A 93 -2.48 -15.09 1.46
C ASN A 93 -2.71 -13.68 1.99
N ASP A 94 -1.81 -12.73 1.69
CA ASP A 94 -1.97 -11.33 2.09
C ASP A 94 -3.20 -10.70 1.42
N PHE A 95 -3.38 -10.95 0.12
CA PHE A 95 -4.53 -10.48 -0.63
C PHE A 95 -5.85 -11.05 -0.10
N LEU A 96 -5.93 -12.38 0.07
CA LEU A 96 -7.12 -13.06 0.56
C LEU A 96 -7.39 -12.74 2.04
N GLY A 97 -6.36 -12.58 2.85
CA GLY A 97 -6.45 -12.15 4.25
C GLY A 97 -7.01 -10.74 4.37
N GLY A 98 -6.57 -9.82 3.53
CA GLY A 98 -7.13 -8.46 3.46
C GLY A 98 -8.61 -8.45 3.08
N MET A 99 -9.01 -9.29 2.12
CA MET A 99 -10.42 -9.47 1.74
C MET A 99 -11.24 -10.06 2.90
N GLN A 100 -10.69 -11.02 3.62
CA GLN A 100 -11.35 -11.63 4.77
C GLN A 100 -11.59 -10.63 5.90
N GLN A 101 -10.65 -9.70 6.15
CA GLN A 101 -10.83 -8.61 7.10
C GLN A 101 -11.98 -7.66 6.69
N GLN A 102 -12.25 -7.53 5.39
CA GLN A 102 -13.41 -6.80 4.86
C GLN A 102 -14.70 -7.64 4.82
N GLY A 103 -14.66 -8.88 5.32
CA GLY A 103 -15.80 -9.79 5.36
C GLY A 103 -16.04 -10.57 4.07
N ILE A 104 -15.10 -10.58 3.12
CA ILE A 104 -15.18 -11.32 1.86
C ILE A 104 -14.35 -12.60 1.98
N SER A 105 -15.00 -13.77 1.95
CA SER A 105 -14.26 -15.04 1.95
C SER A 105 -13.62 -15.30 0.57
N PRO A 106 -12.52 -16.08 0.52
CA PRO A 106 -11.90 -16.46 -0.76
C PRO A 106 -12.88 -17.08 -1.76
N GLU A 107 -13.78 -17.94 -1.28
CA GLU A 107 -14.78 -18.62 -2.12
C GLU A 107 -15.76 -17.60 -2.73
N MET A 108 -16.17 -16.60 -1.93
CA MET A 108 -17.03 -15.53 -2.39
C MET A 108 -16.31 -14.63 -3.41
N TYR A 109 -15.03 -14.34 -3.19
CA TYR A 109 -14.21 -13.58 -4.14
C TYR A 109 -14.16 -14.27 -5.52
N PHE A 110 -13.83 -15.56 -5.54
CA PHE A 110 -13.78 -16.34 -6.77
C PHE A 110 -15.15 -16.41 -7.46
N GLN A 111 -16.24 -16.53 -6.70
CA GLN A 111 -17.59 -16.52 -7.24
C GLN A 111 -18.00 -15.16 -7.84
N ILE A 112 -17.66 -14.04 -7.19
CA ILE A 112 -18.00 -12.68 -7.64
C ILE A 112 -17.21 -12.32 -8.90
N THR A 113 -15.91 -12.60 -8.89
CA THR A 113 -15.00 -12.26 -10.00
C THR A 113 -15.07 -13.25 -11.15
N GLY A 114 -15.59 -14.46 -10.90
CA GLY A 114 -15.58 -15.56 -11.86
C GLY A 114 -14.16 -16.09 -12.14
N THR A 115 -13.23 -15.85 -11.21
CA THR A 115 -11.84 -16.32 -11.31
C THR A 115 -11.62 -17.58 -10.45
N THR A 116 -10.53 -18.30 -10.69
CA THR A 116 -10.11 -19.45 -9.86
C THR A 116 -8.83 -19.12 -9.08
N GLU A 117 -8.54 -19.94 -8.07
CA GLU A 117 -7.28 -19.87 -7.32
C GLU A 117 -6.06 -20.04 -8.23
N GLU A 118 -6.12 -20.95 -9.21
CA GLU A 118 -5.06 -21.15 -10.20
C GLU A 118 -4.80 -19.89 -11.03
N GLN A 119 -5.86 -19.19 -11.46
CA GLN A 119 -5.72 -17.94 -12.21
C GLN A 119 -5.12 -16.82 -11.36
N LEU A 120 -5.49 -16.76 -10.08
CA LEU A 120 -4.90 -15.83 -9.13
C LEU A 120 -3.42 -16.16 -8.90
N HIS A 121 -3.08 -17.43 -8.78
CA HIS A 121 -1.70 -17.90 -8.64
C HIS A 121 -0.85 -17.52 -9.86
N GLU A 122 -1.32 -17.79 -11.09
CA GLU A 122 -0.62 -17.39 -12.32
C GLU A 122 -0.37 -15.88 -12.37
N GLN A 123 -1.37 -15.07 -11.99
CA GLN A 123 -1.21 -13.62 -11.93
C GLN A 123 -0.10 -13.19 -10.96
N TYR A 124 -0.04 -13.78 -9.76
CA TYR A 124 1.03 -13.46 -8.80
C TYR A 124 2.37 -14.05 -9.20
N GLN A 125 2.41 -15.13 -9.97
CA GLN A 125 3.64 -15.72 -10.48
C GLN A 125 4.37 -14.78 -11.46
N GLU A 126 3.64 -13.99 -12.25
CA GLU A 126 4.23 -12.98 -13.14
C GLU A 126 5.01 -11.91 -12.35
N ASP A 127 4.49 -11.49 -11.19
CA ASP A 127 5.06 -10.44 -10.35
C ASP A 127 6.06 -10.96 -9.29
N ALA A 128 5.93 -12.22 -8.86
CA ALA A 128 6.78 -12.83 -7.84
C ALA A 128 8.26 -12.76 -8.21
N GLY A 129 8.56 -12.88 -9.51
CA GLY A 129 9.94 -12.80 -9.99
C GLY A 129 10.62 -11.47 -9.68
N LYS A 130 9.89 -10.36 -9.77
CA LYS A 130 10.39 -9.03 -9.43
C LYS A 130 10.54 -8.88 -7.92
N ARG A 131 9.54 -9.30 -7.16
CA ARG A 131 9.52 -9.20 -5.68
C ARG A 131 10.63 -10.00 -5.02
N VAL A 132 10.84 -11.25 -5.41
CA VAL A 132 11.92 -12.09 -4.85
C VAL A 132 13.28 -11.45 -5.11
N ARG A 133 13.52 -10.93 -6.31
CA ARG A 133 14.77 -10.22 -6.65
C ARG A 133 14.96 -8.98 -5.80
N THR A 134 13.90 -8.17 -5.66
CA THR A 134 13.93 -6.98 -4.80
C THR A 134 14.28 -7.32 -3.36
N ASN A 135 13.58 -8.29 -2.76
CA ASN A 135 13.81 -8.71 -1.38
C ASN A 135 15.25 -9.20 -1.17
N LEU A 136 15.77 -10.03 -2.09
CA LEU A 136 17.15 -10.52 -2.04
C LEU A 136 18.19 -9.40 -2.09
N VAL A 137 17.95 -8.37 -2.91
CA VAL A 137 18.87 -7.23 -3.04
C VAL A 137 18.85 -6.37 -1.78
N ILE A 138 17.67 -6.05 -1.26
CA ILE A 138 17.54 -5.27 -0.01
C ILE A 138 18.17 -6.04 1.15
N GLU A 139 17.92 -7.35 1.27
CA GLU A 139 18.49 -8.18 2.33
C GLU A 139 20.02 -8.29 2.21
N ALA A 140 20.56 -8.38 0.99
CA ALA A 140 22.00 -8.37 0.77
C ALA A 140 22.63 -7.03 1.17
N ILE A 141 21.96 -5.90 0.90
CA ILE A 141 22.42 -4.57 1.32
C ILE A 141 22.36 -4.43 2.83
N ALA A 142 21.25 -4.84 3.46
CA ALA A 142 21.11 -4.82 4.91
C ALA A 142 22.23 -5.63 5.62
N LYS A 143 22.57 -6.80 5.07
CA LYS A 143 23.68 -7.64 5.56
C LYS A 143 25.05 -7.01 5.32
N ALA A 144 25.26 -6.34 4.19
CA ALA A 144 26.54 -5.72 3.83
C ALA A 144 26.84 -4.49 4.69
N GLU A 145 25.83 -3.65 4.93
CA GLU A 145 25.93 -2.46 5.76
C GLU A 145 25.91 -2.78 7.27
N ASN A 146 25.41 -3.97 7.64
CA ASN A 146 25.36 -4.47 9.01
C ASN A 146 24.72 -3.44 9.96
N PHE A 147 23.53 -2.97 9.61
CA PHE A 147 22.80 -1.98 10.38
C PHE A 147 22.59 -2.45 11.82
N GLU A 148 23.16 -1.70 12.77
CA GLU A 148 22.86 -1.90 14.18
C GLU A 148 21.50 -1.27 14.49
N THR A 149 20.59 -2.08 15.04
CA THR A 149 19.29 -1.62 15.54
C THR A 149 19.38 -1.41 17.04
N THR A 150 19.11 -0.18 17.47
CA THR A 150 19.14 0.18 18.89
C THR A 150 17.83 -0.18 19.59
N ASP A 151 17.88 -0.39 20.91
CA ASP A 151 16.67 -0.60 21.72
C ASP A 151 15.68 0.58 21.63
N GLU A 152 16.16 1.78 21.35
CA GLU A 152 15.32 2.98 21.16
C GLU A 152 14.51 2.89 19.86
N GLU A 153 15.13 2.45 18.77
CA GLU A 153 14.45 2.25 17.49
C GLU A 153 13.41 1.14 17.57
N VAL A 154 13.72 0.04 18.27
CA VAL A 154 12.75 -1.04 18.50
C VAL A 154 11.54 -0.53 19.27
N LYS A 155 11.75 0.28 20.32
CA LYS A 155 10.63 0.88 21.08
C LYS A 155 9.82 1.87 20.28
N ALA A 156 10.47 2.66 19.42
CA ALA A 156 9.78 3.57 18.51
C ALA A 156 8.89 2.80 17.53
N GLU A 157 9.43 1.75 16.90
CA GLU A 157 8.69 0.89 15.97
C GLU A 157 7.48 0.24 16.67
N ILE A 158 7.65 -0.26 17.90
CA ILE A 158 6.55 -0.81 18.69
C ILE A 158 5.46 0.24 18.97
N ALA A 159 5.85 1.48 19.29
CA ALA A 159 4.91 2.56 19.56
C ALA A 159 4.14 2.96 18.30
N ASP A 160 4.82 3.00 17.15
CA ASP A 160 4.22 3.30 15.85
C ASP A 160 3.22 2.22 15.43
N LEU A 161 3.61 0.94 15.55
CA LEU A 161 2.71 -0.19 15.29
C LEU A 161 1.51 -0.19 16.26
N ALA A 162 1.73 0.12 17.55
CA ALA A 162 0.66 0.24 18.53
C ALA A 162 -0.35 1.33 18.15
N ALA A 163 0.12 2.49 17.67
CA ALA A 163 -0.72 3.57 17.19
C ALA A 163 -1.47 3.20 15.90
N GLN A 164 -0.77 2.61 14.93
CA GLN A 164 -1.33 2.21 13.64
C GLN A 164 -2.46 1.18 13.78
N TYR A 165 -2.24 0.15 14.61
CA TYR A 165 -3.22 -0.91 14.84
C TYR A 165 -4.17 -0.60 16.00
N ASN A 166 -4.03 0.57 16.65
CA ASN A 166 -4.80 0.99 17.82
C ASN A 166 -4.83 -0.09 18.93
N MET A 167 -3.65 -0.66 19.23
CA MET A 167 -3.44 -1.72 20.22
C MET A 167 -2.51 -1.24 21.35
N PRO A 168 -2.62 -1.81 22.57
CA PRO A 168 -1.64 -1.53 23.61
C PRO A 168 -0.23 -2.00 23.23
N VAL A 169 0.79 -1.20 23.56
CA VAL A 169 2.22 -1.51 23.34
C VAL A 169 2.60 -2.90 23.87
N GLU A 170 2.15 -3.23 25.08
CA GLU A 170 2.41 -4.53 25.73
C GLU A 170 1.85 -5.74 24.94
N GLN A 171 0.82 -5.51 24.11
CA GLN A 171 0.26 -6.53 23.25
C GLN A 171 1.09 -6.69 21.98
N VAL A 172 1.58 -5.59 21.40
CA VAL A 172 2.49 -5.60 20.26
C VAL A 172 3.79 -6.33 20.61
N GLU A 173 4.39 -6.01 21.77
CA GLU A 173 5.61 -6.68 22.28
C GLU A 173 5.46 -8.20 22.45
N LYS A 174 4.25 -8.68 22.76
CA LYS A 174 3.98 -10.11 22.92
C LYS A 174 3.76 -10.83 21.60
N LEU A 175 3.26 -10.13 20.59
CA LEU A 175 2.91 -10.68 19.29
C LEU A 175 4.12 -10.69 18.35
N LEU A 176 5.02 -9.72 18.49
CA LEU A 176 6.17 -9.53 17.61
C LEU A 176 7.48 -9.74 18.40
N PRO A 177 8.24 -10.81 18.10
CA PRO A 177 9.56 -11.00 18.68
C PRO A 177 10.49 -9.85 18.35
N VAL A 178 11.37 -9.47 19.29
CA VAL A 178 12.35 -8.39 19.09
C VAL A 178 13.22 -8.63 17.86
N ASP A 179 13.66 -9.88 17.63
CA ASP A 179 14.50 -10.26 16.49
C ASP A 179 13.82 -9.96 15.14
N MET A 180 12.49 -10.08 15.08
CA MET A 180 11.69 -9.76 13.88
C MET A 180 11.66 -8.25 13.65
N LEU A 181 11.43 -7.46 14.71
CA LEU A 181 11.44 -6.01 14.63
C LEU A 181 12.83 -5.48 14.24
N GLN A 182 13.90 -6.07 14.77
CA GLN A 182 15.27 -5.71 14.39
C GLN A 182 15.54 -5.99 12.91
N HIS A 183 15.10 -7.14 12.41
CA HIS A 183 15.17 -7.44 10.98
C HIS A 183 14.41 -6.41 10.15
N ASP A 184 13.18 -6.09 10.51
CA ASP A 184 12.34 -5.16 9.74
C ASP A 184 12.89 -3.74 9.75
N ILE A 185 13.42 -3.28 10.89
CA ILE A 185 14.11 -1.98 10.99
C ILE A 185 15.38 -1.97 10.11
N ALA A 186 16.17 -3.06 10.10
CA ALA A 186 17.34 -3.16 9.23
C ALA A 186 16.96 -3.12 7.74
N MET A 187 15.84 -3.74 7.36
CA MET A 187 15.33 -3.68 5.99
C MET A 187 14.85 -2.27 5.62
N LYS A 188 14.15 -1.57 6.51
CA LYS A 188 13.77 -0.16 6.30
C LYS A 188 15.00 0.73 6.11
N LYS A 189 16.03 0.60 6.95
CA LYS A 189 17.30 1.32 6.82
C LYS A 189 18.01 1.02 5.49
N ALA A 190 17.95 -0.23 5.01
CA ALA A 190 18.50 -0.58 3.71
C ALA A 190 17.77 0.13 2.56
N VAL A 191 16.44 0.23 2.62
CA VAL A 191 15.64 0.98 1.65
C VAL A 191 15.97 2.47 1.70
N GLU A 192 16.05 3.07 2.89
CA GLU A 192 16.46 4.47 3.06
C GLU A 192 17.86 4.71 2.48
N ALA A 193 18.83 3.83 2.78
CA ALA A 193 20.18 3.93 2.25
C ALA A 193 20.22 3.84 0.71
N ILE A 194 19.39 2.97 0.11
CA ILE A 194 19.23 2.89 -1.34
C ILE A 194 18.70 4.23 -1.87
N THR A 195 17.61 4.73 -1.30
CA THR A 195 16.93 5.96 -1.73
C THR A 195 17.82 7.20 -1.59
N ASP A 196 18.53 7.36 -0.46
CA ASP A 196 19.45 8.47 -0.20
C ASP A 196 20.67 8.49 -1.13
N SER A 197 21.06 7.31 -1.65
CA SER A 197 22.17 7.20 -2.59
C SER A 197 21.80 7.68 -4.01
N VAL A 198 20.51 7.84 -4.32
CA VAL A 198 20.04 8.19 -5.66
C VAL A 198 20.08 9.69 -5.92
N LYS A 199 20.67 10.06 -7.06
CA LYS A 199 20.57 11.42 -7.60
C LYS A 199 19.28 11.56 -8.40
N VAL A 200 18.25 12.12 -7.78
CA VAL A 200 17.02 12.51 -8.47
C VAL A 200 17.35 13.57 -9.53
N LYS A 201 16.88 13.38 -10.76
CA LYS A 201 17.12 14.27 -11.91
C LYS A 201 15.95 15.21 -12.16
#